data_AF-A0A2H5Z919-F1
#
_entry.id   AF-A0A2H5Z919-F1
#
_cell.length_a   1.000
_cell.length_b   1.000
_cell.length_c   1.000
_cell.angle_alpha   90.00
_cell.angle_beta   90.00
_cell.angle_gamma   90.00
#
_symmetry.space_group_name_H-M   'P 1'
#
loop_
_entity.id
_entity.type
_entity.pdbx_description
1 polymer ?
#
loop_
_entity_poly.entity_id
_entity_poly.type
_entity_poly.pdbx_seq_one_letter_code
_entity_poly.pdbx_strand_id
1 'polypeptide(L)'
;MPDRLRDQDAWSGQSETKWDTEHLPQDAIPWADRQPACRSRSSGVCCWEMEGEDPVATLADRLLQTLKKHRFQPVTLEGNGYVLEIRPYHGKLEAGFILWRMEAGQLVPVASGHTENRHLLTAEGFALQLPPDVERTIASLLQRGR
;
A
#
# COMPACT_ATOMS: atom_id res chain seq x y z
N MET A 1 -53.42 -16.72 11.93
CA MET A 1 -53.73 -16.61 13.38
C MET A 1 -54.15 -18.01 13.82
N PRO A 2 -53.32 -18.69 14.62
CA PRO A 2 -53.40 -18.53 16.07
C PRO A 2 -52.14 -17.91 16.69
N ASP A 3 -52.32 -17.55 17.96
CA ASP A 3 -51.63 -16.56 18.77
C ASP A 3 -50.88 -17.25 19.92
N ARG A 4 -49.71 -16.70 20.28
CA ARG A 4 -49.00 -16.75 21.59
C ARG A 4 -48.62 -18.09 22.24
N LEU A 5 -47.33 -18.25 22.55
CA LEU A 5 -46.80 -17.97 23.91
C LEU A 5 -45.25 -17.89 23.88
N ARG A 6 -44.71 -17.14 24.83
CA ARG A 6 -43.36 -16.62 24.97
C ARG A 6 -42.87 -17.02 26.37
N ASP A 7 -41.64 -17.53 26.47
CA ASP A 7 -40.77 -17.64 27.67
C ASP A 7 -39.42 -18.19 27.12
N GLN A 8 -38.20 -17.59 27.17
CA GLN A 8 -37.47 -16.84 28.22
C GLN A 8 -37.44 -17.66 29.53
N ASP A 9 -36.33 -18.19 30.06
CA ASP A 9 -35.01 -17.61 30.32
C ASP A 9 -33.98 -18.67 30.80
N ALA A 10 -32.73 -18.20 30.98
CA ALA A 10 -31.67 -18.66 31.90
C ALA A 10 -30.76 -19.84 31.46
N TRP A 11 -29.53 -19.61 30.96
CA TRP A 11 -28.27 -19.25 31.67
C TRP A 11 -27.74 -20.28 32.68
N SER A 12 -26.65 -20.96 32.31
CA SER A 12 -25.53 -21.50 33.13
C SER A 12 -24.75 -22.47 32.22
N GLY A 13 -23.43 -22.47 32.06
CA GLY A 13 -22.34 -21.75 32.70
C GLY A 13 -21.05 -22.02 31.91
N GLN A 14 -20.02 -21.26 32.25
CA GLN A 14 -18.68 -21.29 31.67
C GLN A 14 -17.90 -22.56 32.05
N SER A 15 -17.04 -23.04 31.14
CA SER A 15 -15.68 -23.57 31.38
C SER A 15 -15.17 -24.18 30.05
N GLU A 16 -14.34 -23.46 29.30
CA GLU A 16 -12.88 -23.48 29.36
C GLU A 16 -12.20 -24.78 28.89
N THR A 17 -11.24 -24.56 27.99
CA THR A 17 -10.09 -25.40 27.62
C THR A 17 -10.34 -26.71 26.88
N LYS A 18 -10.06 -26.70 25.58
CA LYS A 18 -8.90 -27.38 24.98
C LYS A 18 -9.04 -27.28 23.45
N TRP A 19 -8.38 -26.29 22.85
CA TRP A 19 -8.11 -26.33 21.42
C TRP A 19 -6.84 -27.15 21.27
N ASP A 20 -7.01 -28.39 20.81
CA ASP A 20 -5.96 -29.27 20.37
C ASP A 20 -5.10 -28.54 19.32
N THR A 21 -3.94 -28.09 19.78
CA THR A 21 -2.71 -28.05 18.99
C THR A 21 -2.56 -29.41 18.34
N GLU A 22 -2.61 -29.48 17.01
CA GLU A 22 -1.68 -30.24 16.16
C GLU A 22 -2.16 -30.30 14.70
N HIS A 23 -1.18 -30.22 13.80
CA HIS A 23 -1.25 -30.42 12.34
C HIS A 23 -1.39 -29.17 11.46
N LEU A 24 -0.38 -28.29 11.55
CA LEU A 24 0.12 -27.56 10.38
C LEU A 24 1.12 -28.45 9.60
N PRO A 25 1.03 -28.54 8.26
CA PRO A 25 2.01 -29.26 7.46
C PRO A 25 3.39 -28.58 7.50
N GLN A 26 4.40 -29.43 7.65
CA GLN A 26 5.83 -29.10 7.73
C GLN A 26 6.38 -28.70 6.36
N ASP A 27 6.40 -27.41 6.06
CA ASP A 27 7.37 -26.82 5.12
C ASP A 27 7.60 -25.33 5.47
N ALA A 28 7.81 -25.08 6.76
CA ALA A 28 8.37 -23.82 7.25
C ALA A 28 9.87 -23.84 6.99
N ILE A 29 10.27 -23.23 5.87
CA ILE A 29 11.66 -22.97 5.51
C ILE A 29 12.32 -22.18 6.66
N PRO A 30 13.35 -22.72 7.34
CA PRO A 30 14.07 -21.96 8.36
C PRO A 30 14.89 -20.87 7.65
N TRP A 31 14.45 -19.61 7.80
CA TRP A 31 15.17 -18.44 7.29
C TRP A 31 16.36 -18.02 8.18
N ALA A 32 16.85 -18.92 9.03
CA ALA A 32 18.01 -18.68 9.90
C ALA A 32 19.25 -19.40 9.35
N ASP A 33 19.84 -18.85 8.29
CA ASP A 33 21.30 -18.78 8.12
C ASP A 33 21.64 -17.90 6.90
N ARG A 34 21.65 -16.59 7.12
CA ARG A 34 22.48 -15.68 6.33
C ARG A 34 23.45 -15.00 7.27
N GLN A 35 24.41 -15.77 7.77
CA GLN A 35 25.68 -15.18 8.15
C GLN A 35 26.24 -14.47 6.90
N PRO A 36 26.52 -13.15 6.94
CA PRO A 36 27.30 -12.54 5.90
C PRO A 36 28.69 -13.20 5.96
N ALA A 37 29.09 -13.85 4.87
CA ALA A 37 30.45 -14.33 4.72
C ALA A 37 31.39 -13.11 4.78
N CYS A 38 31.97 -12.86 5.95
CA CYS A 38 33.08 -11.94 6.14
C CYS A 38 34.30 -12.50 5.40
N ARG A 39 34.39 -12.23 4.09
CA ARG A 39 35.66 -12.36 3.37
C ARG A 39 36.52 -11.16 3.72
N SER A 40 37.47 -11.37 4.63
CA SER A 40 38.60 -10.47 4.85
C SER A 40 39.32 -10.23 3.53
N ARG A 41 39.23 -9.00 3.03
CA ARG A 41 40.24 -8.42 2.14
C ARG A 41 40.43 -6.97 2.55
N SER A 42 41.52 -6.78 3.30
CA SER A 42 42.36 -5.58 3.35
C SER A 42 41.86 -4.33 2.61
N SER A 43 41.70 -3.27 3.40
CA SER A 43 41.70 -1.85 3.05
C SER A 43 40.39 -1.25 2.52
N GLY A 44 39.73 -0.53 3.44
CA GLY A 44 38.99 0.69 3.15
C GLY A 44 37.58 0.48 2.61
N VAL A 45 36.63 0.15 3.48
CA VAL A 45 35.20 0.28 3.17
C VAL A 45 34.61 1.28 4.15
N CYS A 46 34.19 2.43 3.63
CA CYS A 46 33.28 3.32 4.33
C CYS A 46 31.96 2.57 4.51
N CYS A 47 31.71 2.07 5.72
CA CYS A 47 30.40 1.61 6.12
C CYS A 47 29.50 2.85 6.21
N TRP A 48 28.71 3.09 5.18
CA TRP A 48 27.45 3.79 5.39
C TRP A 48 26.47 2.71 5.85
N GLU A 49 26.18 2.70 7.15
CA GLU A 49 24.99 2.06 7.67
C GLU A 49 23.79 2.69 6.94
N MET A 50 23.29 1.99 5.93
CA MET A 50 21.90 2.15 5.51
C MET A 50 21.07 1.32 6.49
N GLU A 51 20.99 1.78 7.74
CA GLU A 51 19.87 1.42 8.61
C GLU A 51 18.62 2.02 7.96
N GLY A 52 17.85 1.15 7.33
CA GLY A 52 16.67 1.52 6.57
C GLY A 52 16.07 0.27 6.00
N GLU A 53 15.61 -0.62 6.89
CA GLU A 53 14.56 -1.55 6.53
C GLU A 53 13.38 -0.68 6.08
N ASP A 54 13.25 -0.48 4.77
CA ASP A 54 12.31 0.44 4.14
C ASP A 54 10.89 0.01 4.60
N PRO A 55 10.20 0.78 5.46
CA PRO A 55 8.85 0.41 5.87
C PRO A 55 8.03 0.34 4.58
N VAL A 56 7.41 -0.83 4.31
CA VAL A 56 6.72 -1.15 3.04
C VAL A 56 6.15 0.12 2.39
N ALA A 57 6.86 0.65 1.39
CA ALA A 57 6.59 1.99 0.89
C ALA A 57 5.14 2.09 0.40
N THR A 58 4.35 2.94 1.07
CA THR A 58 2.92 3.10 0.81
C THR A 58 2.69 3.67 -0.59
N LEU A 59 1.45 3.59 -1.10
CA LEU A 59 1.13 4.20 -2.39
C LEU A 59 1.36 5.72 -2.38
N ALA A 60 1.07 6.37 -1.24
CA ALA A 60 1.34 7.80 -1.03
C ALA A 60 2.85 8.10 -1.09
N ASP A 61 3.68 7.29 -0.43
CA ASP A 61 5.14 7.44 -0.49
C ASP A 61 5.64 7.30 -1.92
N ARG A 62 5.14 6.31 -2.67
CA ARG A 62 5.56 6.09 -4.07
C ARG A 62 5.19 7.28 -4.97
N LEU A 63 4.00 7.84 -4.83
CA LEU A 63 3.58 9.04 -5.58
C LEU A 63 4.49 10.24 -5.28
N LEU A 64 4.77 10.48 -4.00
CA LEU A 64 5.64 11.57 -3.57
C LEU A 64 7.09 11.35 -4.04
N GLN A 65 7.59 10.12 -3.99
CA GLN A 65 8.93 9.79 -4.49
C GLN A 65 9.05 10.01 -6.00
N THR A 66 7.99 9.72 -6.77
CA THR A 66 7.96 10.05 -8.20
C THR A 66 8.09 11.56 -8.43
N LEU A 67 7.35 12.39 -7.70
CA LEU A 67 7.53 13.85 -7.81
C LEU A 67 8.94 14.29 -7.40
N LYS A 68 9.48 13.77 -6.30
CA LYS A 68 10.85 14.08 -5.85
C LYS A 68 11.89 13.76 -6.92
N LYS A 69 11.79 12.58 -7.54
CA LYS A 69 12.65 12.16 -8.65
C LYS A 69 12.57 13.15 -9.83
N HIS A 70 11.37 13.65 -10.11
CA HIS A 70 11.11 14.62 -11.17
C HIS A 70 11.22 16.09 -10.71
N ARG A 71 11.91 16.37 -9.59
CA ARG A 71 12.11 17.73 -9.04
C ARG A 71 10.81 18.52 -8.88
N PHE A 72 9.75 17.84 -8.43
CA PHE A 72 8.40 18.41 -8.26
C PHE A 72 7.85 19.03 -9.54
N GLN A 73 8.23 18.53 -10.72
CA GLN A 73 7.53 18.83 -11.96
C GLN A 73 6.34 17.89 -12.15
N PRO A 74 5.26 18.30 -12.84
CA PRO A 74 4.19 17.40 -13.24
C PRO A 74 4.73 16.19 -14.02
N VAL A 75 4.18 15.00 -13.73
CA VAL A 75 4.56 13.74 -14.37
C VAL A 75 3.30 13.06 -14.90
N THR A 76 3.36 12.60 -16.14
CA THR A 76 2.31 11.78 -16.75
C THR A 76 2.89 10.41 -17.07
N LEU A 77 2.22 9.35 -16.61
CA LEU A 77 2.59 7.95 -16.82
C LEU A 77 1.45 7.24 -17.53
N GLU A 78 1.74 6.53 -18.61
CA GLU A 78 0.72 5.85 -19.42
C GLU A 78 0.98 4.36 -19.49
N GLY A 79 -0.08 3.56 -19.50
CA GLY A 79 0.03 2.11 -19.67
C GLY A 79 -1.26 1.36 -19.41
N ASN A 80 -1.42 0.23 -20.11
CA ASN A 80 -2.56 -0.69 -19.96
C ASN A 80 -3.94 -0.01 -20.13
N GLY A 81 -4.02 1.04 -20.96
CA GLY A 81 -5.26 1.81 -21.15
C GLY A 81 -5.56 2.81 -20.03
N TYR A 82 -4.61 3.08 -19.14
CA TYR A 82 -4.71 4.08 -18.09
C TYR A 82 -3.66 5.19 -18.28
N VAL A 83 -4.00 6.38 -17.82
CA VAL A 83 -3.11 7.54 -17.74
C VAL A 83 -3.11 8.04 -16.30
N LEU A 84 -1.96 8.08 -15.67
CA LEU A 84 -1.76 8.60 -14.33
C LEU A 84 -1.04 9.95 -14.43
N GLU A 85 -1.73 11.01 -14.01
CA GLU A 85 -1.15 12.33 -13.85
C GLU A 85 -0.80 12.56 -12.39
N ILE A 86 0.40 13.05 -12.13
CA ILE A 86 0.91 13.36 -10.79
C ILE A 86 1.40 14.80 -10.83
N ARG A 87 0.94 15.63 -9.90
CA ARG A 87 1.24 17.07 -9.87
C ARG A 87 1.58 17.49 -8.44
N PRO A 88 2.43 18.50 -8.24
CA PRO A 88 2.60 19.11 -6.93
C PRO A 88 1.26 19.61 -6.39
N TYR A 89 0.97 19.31 -5.12
CA TYR A 89 -0.27 19.73 -4.46
C TYR A 89 0.05 20.73 -3.35
N HIS A 90 -0.43 21.96 -3.52
CA HIS A 90 -0.17 23.11 -2.63
C HIS A 90 1.32 23.41 -2.35
N GLY A 91 1.59 24.42 -1.51
CA GLY A 91 2.95 24.87 -1.17
C GLY A 91 3.73 23.94 -0.23
N LYS A 92 3.27 22.70 -0.03
CA LYS A 92 3.92 21.67 0.78
C LYS A 92 4.45 20.55 -0.12
N LEU A 93 5.32 19.70 0.42
CA LEU A 93 5.90 18.55 -0.29
C LEU A 93 4.87 17.41 -0.43
N GLU A 94 3.78 17.68 -1.14
CA GLU A 94 2.63 16.79 -1.33
C GLU A 94 2.40 16.53 -2.83
N ALA A 95 1.89 15.34 -3.14
CA ALA A 95 1.57 14.90 -4.49
C ALA A 95 0.05 14.79 -4.67
N GLY A 96 -0.48 15.51 -5.64
CA GLY A 96 -1.82 15.31 -6.19
C GLY A 96 -1.75 14.30 -7.32
N PHE A 97 -2.78 13.48 -7.48
CA PHE A 97 -2.87 12.55 -8.59
C PHE A 97 -4.27 12.47 -9.18
N ILE A 98 -4.33 12.16 -10.47
CA ILE A 98 -5.55 11.77 -11.17
C ILE A 98 -5.24 10.55 -12.02
N LEU A 99 -6.00 9.49 -11.84
CA LEU A 99 -5.99 8.32 -12.71
C LEU A 99 -7.15 8.43 -13.70
N TRP A 100 -6.82 8.34 -14.98
CA TRP A 100 -7.75 8.30 -16.09
C TRP A 100 -7.74 6.92 -16.72
N ARG A 101 -8.88 6.53 -17.30
CA ARG A 101 -9.01 5.37 -18.17
C ARG A 101 -9.34 5.83 -19.57
N MET A 102 -8.71 5.19 -20.55
CA MET A 102 -9.00 5.41 -21.96
C MET A 102 -10.19 4.55 -22.38
N GLU A 103 -11.34 5.18 -22.63
CA GLU A 103 -12.55 4.51 -23.10
C GLU A 103 -13.01 5.16 -24.40
N ALA A 104 -13.13 4.37 -25.48
CA ALA A 104 -13.55 4.85 -26.81
C ALA A 104 -12.83 6.11 -27.32
N GLY A 105 -11.54 6.26 -26.98
CA GLY A 105 -10.73 7.43 -27.36
C GLY A 105 -10.93 8.66 -26.46
N GLN A 106 -11.65 8.54 -25.34
CA GLN A 106 -11.87 9.60 -24.36
C GLN A 106 -11.33 9.25 -22.97
N LEU A 107 -10.71 10.22 -22.31
CA LEU A 107 -10.19 10.06 -20.95
C LEU A 107 -11.33 10.20 -19.94
N VAL A 108 -11.62 9.12 -19.23
CA VAL A 108 -12.63 9.08 -18.17
C VAL A 108 -11.92 9.07 -16.82
N PRO A 109 -12.24 9.98 -15.88
CA PRO A 109 -11.59 9.99 -14.57
C PRO A 109 -12.04 8.77 -13.76
N VAL A 110 -11.08 8.04 -13.20
CA VAL A 110 -11.31 6.83 -12.39
C VAL A 110 -11.17 7.16 -10.90
N ALA A 111 -10.09 7.87 -10.54
CA ALA A 111 -9.80 8.23 -9.17
C ALA A 111 -8.93 9.49 -9.13
N SER A 112 -9.12 10.32 -8.13
CA SER A 112 -8.29 11.51 -7.89
C SER A 112 -8.14 11.76 -6.41
N GLY A 113 -7.00 12.30 -6.00
CA GLY A 113 -6.73 12.65 -4.62
C GLY A 113 -5.38 13.31 -4.45
N HIS A 114 -4.93 13.40 -3.21
CA HIS A 114 -3.61 13.90 -2.87
C HIS A 114 -2.99 13.11 -1.73
N THR A 115 -1.69 13.32 -1.51
CA THR A 115 -0.96 12.71 -0.41
C THR A 115 -0.79 13.70 0.72
N GLU A 116 -1.10 13.30 1.95
CA GLU A 116 -0.72 14.05 3.16
C GLU A 116 -0.32 13.06 4.25
N ASN A 117 0.78 13.31 4.96
CA ASN A 117 1.24 12.47 6.08
C ASN A 117 1.32 10.96 5.77
N ARG A 118 1.73 10.58 4.54
CA ARG A 118 1.76 9.19 4.02
C ARG A 118 0.39 8.54 3.81
N HIS A 119 -0.68 9.32 3.82
CA HIS A 119 -2.03 8.87 3.50
C HIS A 119 -2.49 9.44 2.16
N LEU A 120 -3.43 8.74 1.53
CA LEU A 120 -4.18 9.26 0.40
C LEU A 120 -5.43 9.94 0.92
N LEU A 121 -5.68 11.17 0.46
CA LEU A 121 -6.85 11.96 0.83
C LEU A 121 -7.64 12.40 -0.41
N THR A 122 -8.95 12.57 -0.25
CA THR A 122 -9.81 13.23 -1.24
C THR A 122 -9.50 14.71 -1.31
N ALA A 123 -10.06 15.45 -2.27
CA ALA A 123 -9.85 16.91 -2.36
C ALA A 123 -10.33 17.67 -1.11
N GLU A 124 -11.25 17.08 -0.36
CA GLU A 124 -11.84 17.62 0.87
C GLU A 124 -11.05 17.21 2.14
N GLY A 125 -10.00 16.40 2.01
CA GLY A 125 -9.14 15.99 3.13
C GLY A 125 -9.59 14.73 3.87
N PHE A 126 -10.55 13.97 3.33
CA PHE A 126 -10.94 12.68 3.92
C PHE A 126 -10.04 11.54 3.44
N ALA A 127 -9.85 10.51 4.27
CA ALA A 127 -9.11 9.32 3.87
C ALA A 127 -9.70 8.69 2.59
N LEU A 128 -8.89 8.65 1.53
CA LEU A 128 -9.25 8.07 0.24
C LEU A 128 -8.86 6.59 0.24
N GLN A 129 -9.88 5.73 0.31
CA GLN A 129 -9.72 4.30 0.09
C GLN A 129 -9.97 4.00 -1.39
N LEU A 130 -8.93 3.51 -2.06
CA LEU A 130 -9.04 3.14 -3.46
C LEU A 130 -9.45 1.66 -3.57
N PRO A 131 -10.26 1.28 -4.58
CA PRO A 131 -10.48 -0.13 -4.86
C PRO A 131 -9.14 -0.84 -5.12
N PRO A 132 -8.95 -2.09 -4.66
CA PRO A 132 -7.66 -2.79 -4.77
C PRO A 132 -7.09 -2.86 -6.19
N ASP A 133 -7.95 -2.95 -7.21
CA ASP A 133 -7.53 -2.98 -8.61
C ASP A 133 -7.01 -1.62 -9.09
N VAL A 134 -7.57 -0.52 -8.58
CA VAL A 134 -7.09 0.85 -8.85
C VAL A 134 -5.72 1.06 -8.20
N GLU A 135 -5.55 0.64 -6.94
CA GLU A 135 -4.25 0.73 -6.26
C GLU A 135 -3.16 -0.04 -7.01
N ARG A 136 -3.44 -1.28 -7.41
CA ARG A 136 -2.53 -2.11 -8.20
C ARG A 136 -2.18 -1.45 -9.54
N THR A 137 -3.15 -0.83 -10.20
CA THR A 137 -2.94 -0.13 -11.47
C THR A 137 -1.98 1.05 -11.30
N ILE A 138 -2.23 1.92 -10.31
CA ILE A 138 -1.36 3.04 -9.99
C ILE A 138 0.05 2.54 -9.63
N ALA A 139 0.15 1.52 -8.77
CA ALA A 139 1.42 0.95 -8.37
C ALA A 139 2.21 0.35 -9.56
N SER A 140 1.53 -0.25 -10.54
CA SER A 140 2.15 -0.77 -11.76
C SER A 140 2.69 0.34 -12.65
N LEU A 141 1.93 1.42 -12.85
CA LEU A 141 2.37 2.58 -13.61
C LEU A 141 3.60 3.25 -12.98
N LEU A 142 3.61 3.41 -11.65
CA LEU A 142 4.73 3.97 -10.90
C LEU A 142 6.01 3.13 -10.98
N GLN A 143 5.89 1.81 -11.12
CA GLN A 143 7.06 0.92 -11.29
C GLN A 143 7.68 1.03 -12.69
N ARG A 144 6.89 1.33 -13.71
CA ARG A 144 7.35 1.46 -15.11
C ARG A 144 8.06 2.79 -15.38
N GLY A 145 7.72 3.84 -14.64
CA GLY A 145 8.40 5.14 -14.71
C GLY A 145 9.79 5.18 -14.04
N ARG A 146 10.38 4.00 -13.72
CA ARG A 146 11.71 3.87 -13.13
C ARG A 146 12.82 4.16 -14.13
#